data_AF-A0A3S1KR10-F1
#
_entry.id   AF-A0A3S1KR10-F1
#
_cell.length_a   1.000
_cell.length_b   1.000
_cell.length_c   1.000
_cell.angle_alpha   90.00
_cell.angle_beta   90.00
_cell.angle_gamma   90.00
#
_symmetry.space_group_name_H-M   'P 1'
#
loop_
_entity.id
_entity.type
_entity.pdbx_description
1 polymer ?
#
loop_
_entity_poly.entity_id
_entity_poly.type
_entity_poly.pdbx_seq_one_letter_code
_entity_poly.pdbx_strand_id
1 'polypeptide(L)' 'MSEDDSKGRPDSGAAVETLAQQLARQTGISESDARVLIELIGTNWNSLLREARLLKSRR' A
#
# COMPACT_ATOMS: atom_id res chain seq x y z
N MET A 1 15.63 -37.58 -2.75
CA MET A 1 15.96 -36.18 -3.07
C MET A 1 14.70 -35.41 -2.73
N SER A 2 14.65 -34.74 -1.57
CA SER A 2 13.49 -33.94 -1.19
C SER A 2 13.56 -32.64 -1.96
N GLU A 3 12.67 -32.48 -2.93
CA GLU A 3 12.51 -31.23 -3.67
C GLU A 3 11.92 -30.20 -2.71
N ASP A 4 12.81 -29.30 -2.31
CA ASP A 4 12.53 -28.04 -1.67
C ASP A 4 11.66 -27.19 -2.60
N ASP A 5 10.34 -27.39 -2.56
CA ASP A 5 9.38 -26.45 -3.13
C ASP A 5 9.14 -25.33 -2.10
N SER A 6 10.22 -24.59 -1.82
CA SER A 6 10.15 -23.29 -1.17
C SER A 6 9.39 -22.36 -2.10
N LYS A 7 8.06 -22.35 -1.96
CA LYS A 7 7.17 -21.32 -2.47
C LYS A 7 7.69 -19.95 -2.05
N GLY A 8 8.56 -19.36 -2.88
CA GLY A 8 8.92 -17.97 -2.80
C GLY A 8 7.63 -17.16 -2.91
N ARG A 9 7.13 -16.65 -1.79
CA ARG A 9 6.06 -15.65 -1.80
C ARG A 9 6.59 -14.48 -2.63
N PRO A 10 6.00 -14.15 -3.78
CA PRO A 10 6.40 -12.94 -4.48
C PRO A 10 6.00 -11.75 -3.61
N ASP A 11 6.99 -10.98 -3.19
CA ASP A 11 6.99 -9.52 -3.35
C ASP A 11 5.75 -8.73 -2.86
N SER A 12 5.07 -9.19 -1.80
CA SER A 12 3.96 -8.41 -1.22
C SER A 12 4.43 -7.03 -0.73
N GLY A 13 5.70 -6.91 -0.32
CA GLY A 13 6.31 -5.62 0.06
C GLY A 13 6.49 -4.66 -1.13
N ALA A 14 7.03 -5.14 -2.25
CA ALA A 14 7.30 -4.30 -3.43
C ALA A 14 5.99 -3.80 -4.10
N ALA A 15 4.95 -4.63 -4.12
CA ALA A 15 3.63 -4.23 -4.59
C ALA A 15 2.99 -3.16 -3.68
N VAL A 16 3.13 -3.30 -2.35
CA VAL A 16 2.66 -2.33 -1.37
C VAL A 16 3.42 -1.00 -1.49
N GLU A 17 4.75 -1.04 -1.64
CA GLU A 17 5.56 0.18 -1.82
C GLU A 17 5.18 0.93 -3.10
N THR A 18 5.01 0.21 -4.21
CA THR A 18 4.57 0.82 -5.48
C THR A 18 3.19 1.49 -5.33
N LEU A 19 2.25 0.80 -4.67
CA LEU A 19 0.92 1.33 -4.43
C LEU A 19 0.93 2.53 -3.48
N ALA A 20 1.77 2.49 -2.44
CA ALA A 20 1.94 3.57 -1.47
C ALA A 20 2.50 4.83 -2.14
N GLN A 21 3.53 4.70 -2.97
CA GLN A 21 4.09 5.79 -3.75
C GLN A 21 3.05 6.41 -4.69
N GLN A 22 2.26 5.59 -5.37
CA GLN A 22 1.23 6.09 -6.28
C GLN A 22 0.13 6.85 -5.51
N LEU A 23 -0.27 6.35 -4.34
CA LEU A 23 -1.30 6.97 -3.52
C LEU A 23 -0.81 8.32 -2.94
N ALA A 24 0.44 8.35 -2.46
CA ALA A 24 1.10 9.56 -1.99
C ALA A 24 1.16 10.63 -3.08
N ARG A 25 1.57 10.26 -4.31
CA ARG A 25 1.61 11.18 -5.46
C ARG A 25 0.23 11.72 -5.83
N GLN A 26 -0.81 10.88 -5.83
CA GLN A 26 -2.14 11.29 -6.27
C GLN A 26 -2.90 12.12 -5.23
N THR A 27 -2.67 11.88 -3.94
CA THR A 27 -3.41 12.55 -2.86
C THR A 27 -2.60 13.62 -2.15
N GLY A 28 -1.27 13.53 -2.20
CA GLY A 28 -0.33 14.43 -1.53
C GLY A 28 -0.13 14.12 -0.04
N ILE A 29 -0.47 12.91 0.41
CA ILE A 29 -0.07 12.41 1.73
C ILE A 29 1.35 11.84 1.68
N SER A 30 1.97 11.60 2.84
CA SER A 30 3.27 10.95 2.92
C SER A 30 3.19 9.47 2.53
N GLU A 31 4.26 8.92 1.95
CA GLU A 31 4.33 7.49 1.58
C GLU A 31 4.14 6.56 2.80
N SER A 32 4.62 6.97 3.97
CA SER A 32 4.39 6.24 5.23
C SER A 32 2.91 6.18 5.60
N ASP A 33 2.17 7.29 5.46
CA ASP A 33 0.73 7.33 5.73
C ASP A 33 -0.02 6.46 4.71
N ALA A 34 0.41 6.50 3.44
CA ALA A 34 -0.15 5.66 2.39
C ALA A 34 0.06 4.16 2.65
N ARG A 35 1.26 3.77 3.12
CA ARG A 35 1.57 2.39 3.48
C ARG A 35 0.69 1.90 4.64
N VAL A 36 0.54 2.72 5.68
CA VAL A 36 -0.33 2.41 6.82
C VAL A 36 -1.78 2.22 6.35
N LEU A 37 -2.29 3.08 5.47
CA LEU A 37 -3.63 2.90 4.89
C LEU A 37 -3.75 1.57 4.14
N ILE A 38 -2.76 1.21 3.31
CA ILE A 38 -2.76 -0.04 2.57
C ILE A 38 -2.75 -1.26 3.51
N GLU A 39 -1.98 -1.20 4.59
CA GLU A 39 -1.93 -2.28 5.59
C GLU A 39 -3.22 -2.37 6.41
N LEU A 40 -3.92 -1.26 6.66
CA LEU A 40 -5.15 -1.22 7.47
C LEU A 40 -6.42 -1.59 6.68
N ILE A 41 -6.58 -1.05 5.47
CA ILE A 41 -7.81 -1.20 4.68
C ILE A 41 -7.64 -2.04 3.41
N GLY A 42 -6.41 -2.51 3.16
CA GLY A 42 -6.06 -3.30 1.99
C GLY A 42 -5.76 -2.45 0.75
N THR A 43 -5.70 -3.10 -0.40
CA THR A 43 -5.24 -2.50 -1.66
C THR A 43 -6.37 -1.93 -2.53
N ASN A 44 -7.58 -1.74 -1.99
CA ASN A 44 -8.70 -1.19 -2.75
C ASN A 44 -8.50 0.32 -3.02
N TRP A 45 -8.23 0.67 -4.28
CA TRP A 45 -7.87 2.02 -4.68
C TRP A 45 -8.91 3.10 -4.33
N ASN A 46 -10.20 2.82 -4.51
CA ASN A 46 -11.26 3.79 -4.20
C ASN A 46 -11.32 4.10 -2.69
N SER A 47 -11.19 3.06 -1.85
CA SER A 47 -11.12 3.23 -0.39
C SER A 47 -9.86 3.99 0.01
N LEU A 48 -8.71 3.65 -0.57
CA LEU A 48 -7.44 4.33 -0.32
C LEU A 48 -7.50 5.82 -0.67
N LEU A 49 -8.04 6.18 -1.84
CA LEU A 49 -8.20 7.57 -2.25
C LEU A 49 -9.10 8.36 -1.30
N ARG A 50 -10.21 7.76 -0.84
CA ARG A 50 -11.12 8.40 0.11
C ARG A 50 -10.42 8.67 1.43
N GLU A 51 -9.80 7.65 2.02
CA GLU A 51 -9.14 7.77 3.31
C GLU A 51 -7.94 8.71 3.24
N ALA A 52 -7.13 8.63 2.19
CA ALA A 52 -5.98 9.52 1.98
C ALA A 52 -6.41 10.99 1.82
N ARG A 53 -7.52 11.27 1.13
CA ARG A 53 -8.07 12.64 1.03
C ARG A 53 -8.57 13.15 2.39
N LEU A 54 -9.27 12.30 3.15
CA LEU A 54 -9.71 12.65 4.50
C LEU A 54 -8.53 12.92 5.43
N LEU A 55 -7.46 12.13 5.30
CA LEU A 55 -6.24 12.26 6.09
C LEU A 55 -5.51 13.57 5.77
N LYS A 56 -5.43 13.95 4.49
CA LYS A 56 -4.89 15.25 4.07
C LYS A 56 -5.73 16.43 4.56
N SER A 57 -7.06 16.34 4.53
CA SER A 57 -7.93 17.42 5.01
C SER A 57 -7.87 17.65 6.52
N ARG A 58 -7.34 16.69 7.29
CA ARG A 58 -7.20 16.77 8.75
C ARG A 58 -5.85 17.32 9.21
N ARG A 59 -4.91 17.55 8.29
CA ARG A 59 -3.53 17.95 8.55
C ARG A 59 -3.30 19.38 8.07
#